data_AF-A0A8J6RI72-F1
#
_entry.id   AF-A0A8J6RI72-F1
#
_cell.length_a   1.000
_cell.length_b   1.000
_cell.length_c   1.000
_cell.angle_alpha   90.00
_cell.angle_beta   90.00
_cell.angle_gamma   90.00
#
_symmetry.space_group_name_H-M   'P 1'
#
loop_
_entity.id
_entity.type
_entity.pdbx_description
1 polymer ?
#
loop_
_entity_poly.entity_id
_entity_poly.type
_entity_poly.pdbx_seq_one_letter_code
_entity_poly.pdbx_strand_id
1 'polypeptide(L)' 'MTRYRFWQDTRLSRATAYRLCDDPGYIPTGDVIEKICRAYGWQPGDFIIYEPDE' A
#
# COMPACT_ATOMS: atom_id res chain seq x y z
N MET A 1 -9.32 -7.93 -4.20
CA MET A 1 -8.17 -8.52 -3.49
C MET A 1 -8.47 -8.58 -2.00
N THR A 2 -8.09 -9.62 -1.25
CA THR A 2 -8.30 -9.67 0.20
C THR A 2 -7.10 -9.07 0.94
N ARG A 3 -7.31 -8.51 2.15
CA ARG A 3 -6.23 -7.98 3.01
C ARG A 3 -5.14 -9.02 3.28
N TYR A 4 -5.56 -10.27 3.51
CA TYR A 4 -4.65 -11.40 3.68
C TYR A 4 -3.79 -11.64 2.44
N ARG A 5 -4.40 -11.67 1.25
CA ARG A 5 -3.65 -11.83 -0.01
C ARG A 5 -2.69 -10.66 -0.25
N PHE A 6 -3.14 -9.43 0.00
CA PHE A 6 -2.28 -8.25 -0.08
C PHE A 6 -1.03 -8.37 0.80
N TRP A 7 -1.22 -8.80 2.04
CA TRP A 7 -0.12 -9.06 2.97
C TRP A 7 0.85 -10.13 2.45
N GLN A 8 0.33 -11.26 1.95
CA GLN A 8 1.17 -12.35 1.43
C GLN A 8 1.97 -11.93 0.19
N ASP A 9 1.32 -11.24 -0.75
CA ASP A 9 1.92 -10.86 -2.03
C ASP A 9 3.03 -9.79 -1.84
N THR A 10 2.81 -8.83 -0.94
CA THR A 10 3.76 -7.73 -0.69
C THR A 10 4.88 -8.06 0.30
N ARG A 11 4.75 -9.16 1.06
CA ARG A 11 5.66 -9.56 2.14
C ARG A 11 5.95 -8.47 3.17
N LEU A 12 5.00 -7.56 3.36
CA LEU A 12 5.07 -6.53 4.40
C LEU A 12 4.88 -7.14 5.78
N SER A 13 5.19 -6.36 6.82
CA SER A 13 4.75 -6.70 8.16
C SER A 13 3.22 -6.77 8.18
N ARG A 14 2.65 -7.70 8.97
CA ARG A 14 1.19 -7.83 9.09
C ARG A 14 0.55 -6.52 9.51
N ALA A 15 1.17 -5.81 10.47
CA ALA A 15 0.67 -4.52 10.95
C ALA A 15 0.62 -3.47 9.82
N THR A 16 1.70 -3.36 9.03
CA THR A 16 1.76 -2.44 7.90
C THR A 16 0.75 -2.79 6.81
N ALA A 17 0.65 -4.07 6.44
CA ALA A 17 -0.25 -4.51 5.39
C ALA A 17 -1.72 -4.26 5.73
N TYR A 18 -2.11 -4.52 6.98
CA TYR A 18 -3.46 -4.26 7.45
C TYR A 18 -3.72 -2.77 7.60
N ARG A 19 -2.77 -1.99 8.13
CA ARG A 19 -2.91 -0.53 8.23
C ARG A 19 -3.15 0.11 6.87
N LEU A 20 -2.39 -0.28 5.84
CA LEU A 20 -2.60 0.21 4.47
C LEU A 20 -3.99 -0.10 3.91
N CYS A 21 -4.62 -1.18 4.36
CA CYS A 21 -5.96 -1.53 3.92
C CYS A 21 -7.06 -0.85 4.74
N ASP A 22 -6.77 -0.55 6.01
CA ASP A 22 -7.76 -0.05 6.98
C ASP A 22 -7.72 1.48 7.11
N ASP A 23 -6.62 2.13 6.72
CA ASP A 23 -6.39 3.59 6.80
C ASP A 23 -5.94 4.14 5.43
N PRO A 24 -6.88 4.64 4.59
CA PRO A 24 -6.57 5.19 3.27
C PRO A 24 -5.68 6.45 3.30
N GLY A 25 -5.66 7.19 4.42
CA GLY A 25 -4.84 8.39 4.57
C GLY A 25 -3.40 8.10 5.00
N TYR A 26 -3.07 6.85 5.32
CA TYR A 26 -1.74 6.47 5.73
C TYR A 26 -0.76 6.53 4.56
N ILE A 27 0.21 7.44 4.62
CA ILE A 27 1.30 7.52 3.66
C ILE A 27 2.45 6.58 4.08
N PRO A 28 2.73 5.50 3.32
CA PRO A 28 3.79 4.55 3.63
C PRO A 28 5.20 5.12 3.37
N THR A 29 6.21 4.45 3.92
CA THR A 29 7.62 4.75 3.64
C THR A 29 8.03 4.25 2.24
N GLY A 30 9.17 4.75 1.73
CA GLY A 30 9.69 4.36 0.41
C GLY A 30 9.92 2.85 0.24
N ASP A 31 10.42 2.14 1.26
CA ASP A 31 10.61 0.68 1.21
C ASP A 31 9.28 -0.08 1.07
N VAL A 32 8.23 0.41 1.72
CA VAL A 32 6.89 -0.18 1.62
C VAL A 32 6.31 0.05 0.24
N ILE A 33 6.46 1.25 -0.30
CA ILE A 33 6.08 1.60 -1.67
C ILE A 33 6.81 0.68 -2.67
N GLU A 34 8.13 0.53 -2.55
CA GLU A 34 8.92 -0.33 -3.44
C GLU A 34 8.43 -1.78 -3.44
N LYS A 35 8.08 -2.33 -2.26
CA LYS A 35 7.53 -3.69 -2.15
C LYS A 35 6.19 -3.84 -2.86
N ILE A 36 5.31 -2.85 -2.76
CA ILE A 36 4.03 -2.82 -3.48
C ILE A 36 4.30 -2.77 -4.99
N CYS A 37 5.21 -1.89 -5.43
CA CYS A 37 5.59 -1.77 -6.84
C CYS A 37 6.13 -3.10 -7.39
N ARG A 38 7.01 -3.78 -6.64
CA ARG A 38 7.57 -5.08 -7.04
C ARG A 38 6.52 -6.20 -7.07
N ALA A 39 5.57 -6.19 -6.14
CA ALA A 39 4.56 -7.25 -6.03
C ALA A 39 3.51 -7.17 -7.15
N TYR A 40 3.10 -5.97 -7.56
CA TYR A 40 1.98 -5.77 -8.49
C TYR A 40 2.34 -5.06 -9.79
N GLY A 41 3.57 -4.57 -9.94
CA GLY A 41 3.97 -3.72 -11.06
C GLY A 41 3.39 -2.30 -11.00
N TRP A 42 2.77 -1.93 -9.89
CA TRP A 42 2.19 -0.59 -9.68
C TRP A 42 3.28 0.46 -9.53
N GLN A 43 2.95 1.68 -9.90
CA GLN A 43 3.71 2.89 -9.61
C GLN A 43 3.11 3.57 -8.37
N PRO A 44 3.87 4.40 -7.64
CA PRO A 44 3.34 5.12 -6.48
C PRO A 44 2.09 5.95 -6.80
N GLY A 45 2.04 6.56 -7.99
CA GLY A 45 0.89 7.33 -8.45
C GLY A 45 -0.38 6.52 -8.72
N ASP A 46 -0.29 5.17 -8.76
CA ASP A 46 -1.48 4.31 -8.90
C ASP A 46 -2.25 4.17 -7.58
N PHE A 47 -1.63 4.49 -6.43
CA PHE A 47 -2.23 4.29 -5.11
C PHE A 47 -1.93 5.40 -4.09
N ILE A 48 -1.17 6.42 -4.45
CA ILE A 48 -0.99 7.65 -3.67
C ILE A 48 -1.47 8.79 -4.55
N ILE A 49 -2.63 9.34 -4.20
CA ILE A 49 -3.28 10.43 -4.93
C ILE A 49 -3.45 11.63 -4.02
N TYR A 50 -3.24 12.82 -4.57
CA TYR A 50 -3.63 14.06 -3.91
C TYR A 50 -5.12 14.27 -4.14
N GLU A 51 -5.87 14.36 -3.05
CA GLU A 51 -7.28 14.75 -3.06
C GLU A 51 -7.36 16.19 -2.50
N PRO A 52 -7.75 17.19 -3.30
CA PRO A 52 -7.97 18.54 -2.80
C PRO A 52 -9.17 18.56 -1.85
N ASP A 53 -9.04 19.30 -0.75
CA ASP A 53 -10.18 19.70 0.07
C ASP A 53 -11.09 20.58 -0.82
N GLU A 54 -12.36 20.21 -1.01
CA GLU A 54 -13.31 20.95 -1.88
C GLU A 54 -13.29 22.48 -1.69
#